data_AF-A0A966WSD2-F1
#
_entry.id   AF-A0A966WSD2-F1
#
_cell.length_a   1.000
_cell.length_b   1.000
_cell.length_c   1.000
_cell.angle_alpha   90.00
_cell.angle_beta   90.00
_cell.angle_gamma   90.00
#
_symmetry.space_group_name_H-M   'P 1'
#
loop_
_entity.id
_entity.type
_entity.pdbx_description
1 polymer ?
#
loop_
_entity_poly.entity_id
_entity_poly.type
_entity_poly.pdbx_seq_one_letter_code
_entity_poly.pdbx_strand_id
1 'polypeptide(L)' 'MKHGGRWQDCPACYGPSTTVYNRYHRWSGRGIWAGMLAALVEVTPGGLQLIDSTTAKAHRSAAGGKGGRTARP' A
#
# COMPACT_ATOMS: atom_id res chain seq x y z
N MET A 1 4.55 12.46 -10.78
CA MET A 1 4.41 10.99 -10.85
C MET A 1 3.85 10.62 -12.21
N LYS A 2 4.51 9.71 -12.95
CA LYS A 2 4.03 9.27 -14.28
C LYS A 2 2.83 8.32 -14.19
N HIS A 3 2.69 7.59 -13.09
CA HIS A 3 1.61 6.64 -12.83
C HIS A 3 1.16 6.79 -11.37
N GLY A 4 -0.15 6.75 -11.11
CA GLY A 4 -0.77 7.07 -9.82
C GLY A 4 -0.61 6.01 -8.73
N GLY A 5 0.57 5.38 -8.63
CA GLY A 5 0.86 4.34 -7.66
C GLY A 5 0.09 3.05 -7.91
N ARG A 6 0.00 2.59 -9.17
CA ARG A 6 -0.72 1.37 -9.49
C ARG A 6 0.11 0.15 -9.10
N TRP A 7 -0.52 -0.90 -8.58
CA TRP A 7 0.16 -2.17 -8.30
C TRP A 7 0.78 -2.82 -9.55
N GLN A 8 0.27 -2.48 -10.74
CA GLN A 8 0.83 -2.94 -12.02
C GLN A 8 2.21 -2.34 -12.32
N ASP A 9 2.53 -1.19 -11.72
CA ASP A 9 3.81 -0.51 -11.93
C ASP A 9 4.89 -1.01 -10.95
N CYS A 10 4.57 -1.96 -10.07
CA CYS A 10 5.54 -2.56 -9.18
C CYS A 10 6.61 -3.35 -9.97
N PRO A 11 7.89 -3.30 -9.56
CA PRO A 11 8.95 -4.07 -10.17
C PRO A 11 8.62 -5.57 -10.28
N ALA A 12 8.97 -6.18 -11.41
CA ALA A 12 8.68 -7.59 -11.69
C ALA A 12 9.29 -8.55 -10.66
N CYS A 13 10.36 -8.16 -9.96
CA CYS A 13 10.98 -8.95 -8.89
C CYS A 13 10.04 -9.22 -7.70
N TYR A 14 8.97 -8.43 -7.52
CA TYR A 14 7.97 -8.67 -6.49
C TYR A 14 6.87 -9.65 -6.92
N GLY A 15 6.94 -10.15 -8.16
CA GLY A 15 5.97 -11.06 -8.74
C GLY A 15 4.70 -10.36 -9.22
N PRO A 16 3.61 -11.12 -9.40
CA PRO A 16 2.35 -10.57 -9.90
C PRO A 16 1.80 -9.44 -9.03
N SER A 17 1.25 -8.40 -9.66
CA SER A 17 0.66 -7.24 -8.98
C SER A 17 -0.42 -7.62 -7.94
N THR A 18 -1.18 -8.69 -8.19
CA THR A 18 -2.16 -9.26 -7.25
C THR A 18 -1.50 -9.81 -5.98
N THR A 19 -0.33 -10.43 -6.09
CA THR A 19 0.44 -10.91 -4.93
C THR A 19 0.90 -9.75 -4.06
N VAL A 20 1.34 -8.65 -4.68
CA VAL A 20 1.74 -7.43 -3.96
C VAL A 20 0.56 -6.84 -3.20
N TYR A 21 -0.58 -6.64 -3.87
CA TYR A 21 -1.80 -6.12 -3.25
C TYR A 21 -2.28 -7.01 -2.08
N ASN A 22 -2.34 -8.33 -2.28
CA ASN A 22 -2.79 -9.27 -1.25
C ASN A 22 -1.89 -9.22 -0.01
N ARG A 23 -0.57 -9.11 -0.20
CA ARG A 23 0.38 -8.95 0.90
C ARG A 23 0.15 -7.65 1.65
N TYR A 24 0.03 -6.53 0.94
CA TYR A 24 -0.26 -5.23 1.52
C TYR A 24 -1.55 -5.26 2.36
N HIS A 25 -2.64 -5.79 1.80
CA HIS A 25 -3.93 -5.90 2.47
C HIS A 25 -3.85 -6.75 3.75
N ARG A 26 -3.20 -7.92 3.66
CA ARG A 26 -3.03 -8.81 4.83
C ARG A 26 -2.17 -8.17 5.92
N TRP A 27 -1.13 -7.43 5.55
CA TRP A 27 -0.25 -6.75 6.50
C TRP A 27 -0.91 -5.56 7.16
N SER A 28 -1.73 -4.81 6.41
CA SER A 28 -2.56 -3.74 6.94
C SER A 28 -3.52 -4.26 8.01
N GLY A 29 -4.28 -5.32 7.71
CA GLY A 29 -5.18 -5.93 8.70
C GLY A 29 -4.48 -6.56 9.92
N ARG A 30 -3.19 -6.88 9.80
CA ARG A 30 -2.35 -7.40 10.90
C ARG A 30 -1.63 -6.30 11.69
N GLY A 31 -1.79 -5.03 11.33
CA GLY A 31 -1.13 -3.90 12.02
C GLY A 31 0.39 -3.83 11.82
N ILE A 32 0.95 -4.54 10.83
CA ILE A 32 2.41 -4.61 10.63
C ILE A 32 3.01 -3.23 10.37
N TRP A 33 2.32 -2.40 9.58
CA TRP A 33 2.76 -1.03 9.29
C TRP A 33 2.88 -0.17 10.56
N ALA A 34 1.90 -0.27 11.46
CA ALA A 34 1.94 0.44 12.73
C ALA A 34 3.07 -0.07 13.63
N GLY A 35 3.29 -1.40 13.66
CA GLY A 35 4.40 -2.00 14.40
C GLY A 35 5.78 -1.55 13.89
N MET A 36 5.97 -1.46 12.56
CA MET A 36 7.20 -0.94 11.98
C MET A 36 7.44 0.52 12.39
N LEU A 37 6.40 1.36 12.34
CA LEU A 37 6.51 2.76 12.76
C LEU A 37 6.91 2.87 14.23
N ALA A 38 6.26 2.10 15.12
CA ALA A 38 6.58 2.08 16.54
C ALA A 38 8.04 1.66 16.78
N ALA A 39 8.51 0.61 16.09
CA ALA A 39 9.90 0.16 16.20
C ALA A 39 10.90 1.22 15.70
N LEU A 40 10.57 1.98 14.64
CA LEU A 40 11.42 3.08 14.18
C LEU A 40 11.53 4.20 15.22
N VAL A 41 10.43 4.55 15.89
CA VAL A 41 10.40 5.58 16.94
C VAL A 41 11.33 5.21 18.10
N GLU A 42 11.33 3.94 18.52
CA GLU A 42 12.19 3.45 19.62
C GLU A 42 13.69 3.50 19.31
N VAL A 43 14.09 3.47 18.03
CA VAL A 43 15.51 3.50 17.62
C VAL A 43 16.05 4.93 17.56
N THR A 44 15.18 5.95 17.53
CA THR A 44 15.58 7.37 17.44
C THR A 44 15.11 8.22 18.63
N PRO A 45 15.32 7.81 19.89
CA PRO A 45 14.95 8.64 21.03
C PRO A 45 15.82 9.91 21.05
N GLY A 46 15.18 11.08 20.90
CA GLY A 46 15.86 12.39 20.87
C GLY A 46 16.60 12.71 19.56
N GLY A 47 16.43 11.90 18.50
CA GLY A 47 16.97 12.19 17.17
C GLY A 47 16.24 13.31 16.44
N LEU A 48 16.89 13.92 15.44
CA LEU A 48 16.25 14.90 14.55
C LEU A 48 15.11 14.22 13.77
N GLN A 49 13.87 14.65 14.04
CA GLN A 49 12.69 14.21 13.29
C GLN A 49 12.36 15.23 12.21
N LEU A 50 12.42 14.81 10.94
CA LEU A 50 12.00 15.61 9.81
C LEU A 50 10.55 15.23 9.48
N ILE A 51 9.61 16.16 9.72
CA ILE A 51 8.19 15.98 9.41
C ILE A 51 7.91 16.69 8.10
N ASP A 52 7.62 15.94 7.05
CA ASP A 52 7.07 16.44 5.80
C ASP A 52 5.62 15.94 5.61
N SER A 53 4.86 16.62 4.75
CA SER A 53 3.51 16.19 4.39
C SER A 53 3.41 16.06 2.88
N THR A 54 2.97 14.90 2.43
CA THR A 54 2.69 14.62 1.02
C THR A 54 1.27 14.08 0.89
N THR A 55 0.47 14.67 0.00
CA THR A 55 -0.91 14.22 -0.26
C THR A 55 -0.98 13.44 -1.58
N ALA A 56 -1.57 12.24 -1.53
CA ALA A 56 -1.91 11.44 -2.71
C ALA A 56 -3.43 11.32 -2.85
N LYS A 57 -4.01 11.97 -3.86
CA LYS A 57 -5.46 11.92 -4.14
C LYS A 57 -5.79 10.83 -5.15
N ALA A 58 -6.64 9.90 -4.76
CA ALA A 58 -7.24 8.94 -5.68
C ALA A 58 -8.46 9.57 -6.39
N HIS A 59 -8.59 9.34 -7.70
CA HIS A 59 -9.79 9.71 -8.44
C HIS A 59 -10.99 8.87 -7.97
N ARG A 60 -12.22 9.38 -8.04
CA ARG A 60 -13.45 8.64 -7.65
C ARG A 60 -13.59 7.28 -8.36
N SER A 61 -13.05 7.17 -9.57
CA SER A 61 -13.04 5.93 -10.36
C SER A 61 -11.86 4.99 -10.05
N ALA A 62 -11.03 5.30 -9.03
CA ALA A 62 -9.91 4.46 -8.63
C ALA A 62 -10.33 3.24 -7.81
N ALA A 63 -11.54 3.27 -7.22
CA ALA A 63 -12.16 2.09 -6.63
C ALA A 63 -12.63 1.17 -7.76
N GLY A 64 -11.77 0.26 -8.23
CA GLY A 64 -12.16 -0.81 -9.13
C GLY A 64 -13.24 -1.68 -8.47
N GLY A 65 -14.38 -1.86 -9.15
CA GLY A 65 -15.55 -2.54 -8.62
C GLY A 65 -15.32 -4.02 -8.29
N LYS A 66 -15.93 -4.49 -7.20
CA LYS A 66 -16.15 -5.92 -6.97
C LYS A 66 -17.21 -6.39 -7.98
N GLY A 67 -16.81 -7.23 -8.93
CA GLY A 67 -17.74 -7.79 -9.90
C GLY A 67 -17.02 -8.40 -11.10
N GLY A 68 -16.17 -9.40 -10.88
CA GLY A 68 -15.89 -10.35 -11.96
C GLY A 68 -17.20 -11.06 -12.32
N ARG A 69 -17.40 -11.40 -13.60
CA ARG A 69 -18.57 -12.18 -14.05
C ARG A 69 -18.77 -13.36 -13.09
N THR A 70 -19.87 -13.34 -12.33
CA THR A 70 -20.46 -14.56 -11.80
C THR A 70 -20.93 -15.33 -13.01
N ALA A 71 -20.01 -16.07 -13.64
CA ALA A 71 -20.40 -17.12 -14.54
C ALA A 71 -21.06 -18.19 -13.67
N ARG A 72 -22.38 -18.39 -13.87
CA ARG A 72 -23.08 -19.69 -13.94
C ARG A 72 -24.51 -19.60 -13.38
N PRO A 73 -25.48 -20.37 -13.90
CA PRO A 73 -25.56 -21.12 -15.16
C PRO A 73 -26.22 -20.35 -16.29
#